data_AF-A0A1G7PAC7-F1
#
_entry.id   AF-A0A1G7PAC7-F1
#
_cell.length_a   1.000
_cell.length_b   1.000
_cell.length_c   1.000
_cell.angle_alpha   90.00
_cell.angle_beta   90.00
_cell.angle_gamma   90.00
#
_symmetry.space_group_name_H-M   'P 1'
#
loop_
_entity.id
_entity.type
_entity.pdbx_description
1 polymer ?
#
loop_
_entity_poly.entity_id
_entity_poly.type
_entity_poly.pdbx_seq_one_letter_code
_entity_poly.pdbx_strand_id
1 'polypeptide(L)'
;MSVAELTEPTVDERDGRVVLAQRFAVSGPGPVLLRARLSVGLGERGREDDAPVGAARPEILYWDNGVGLRRTEDCVVDSPSEIELVVLPVPDTITDIVVSGARAEEVAAS
;
A
#
# COMPACT_ATOMS: atom_id res chain seq x y z
N MET A 1 -7.84 15.90 -4.30
CA MET A 1 -8.01 14.45 -4.45
C MET A 1 -7.84 13.81 -3.09
N SER A 2 -8.51 12.70 -2.84
CA SER A 2 -8.54 12.02 -1.55
C SER A 2 -8.39 10.52 -1.74
N VAL A 3 -7.67 9.92 -0.81
CA VAL A 3 -7.62 8.47 -0.61
C VAL A 3 -8.22 8.21 0.76
N ALA A 4 -9.24 7.37 0.84
CA ALA A 4 -9.89 7.01 2.08
C ALA A 4 -9.76 5.50 2.30
N GLU A 5 -9.35 5.10 3.49
CA GLU A 5 -9.33 3.70 3.91
C GLU A 5 -10.75 3.18 4.04
N LEU A 6 -11.06 2.08 3.36
CA LEU A 6 -12.36 1.40 3.44
C LEU A 6 -12.32 0.23 4.41
N THR A 7 -11.13 -0.32 4.65
CA THR A 7 -10.89 -1.42 5.58
C THR A 7 -9.63 -1.15 6.38
N GLU A 8 -9.52 -1.79 7.53
CA GLU A 8 -8.25 -2.01 8.20
C GLU A 8 -7.40 -3.02 7.38
N PRO A 9 -6.06 -3.01 7.51
CA PRO A 9 -5.22 -4.08 6.98
C PRO A 9 -5.63 -5.44 7.55
N THR A 10 -5.94 -6.39 6.67
CA THR A 10 -6.38 -7.73 7.06
C THR A 10 -5.40 -8.78 6.58
N VAL A 11 -5.07 -9.74 7.45
CA VAL A 11 -4.24 -10.90 7.09
C VAL A 11 -5.03 -11.84 6.16
N ASP A 12 -4.41 -12.24 5.07
CA ASP A 12 -4.98 -13.15 4.07
C ASP A 12 -3.88 -14.07 3.49
N GLU A 13 -4.25 -15.03 2.65
CA GLU A 13 -3.33 -15.90 1.92
C GLU A 13 -3.54 -15.79 0.41
N ARG A 14 -2.47 -15.47 -0.34
CA ARG A 14 -2.47 -15.38 -1.81
C ARG A 14 -1.32 -16.19 -2.38
N ASP A 15 -1.63 -17.14 -3.26
CA ASP A 15 -0.65 -18.05 -3.87
C ASP A 15 0.28 -18.74 -2.84
N GLY A 16 -0.27 -19.15 -1.69
CA GLY A 16 0.48 -19.79 -0.61
C GLY A 16 1.36 -18.85 0.22
N ARG A 17 1.20 -17.52 0.07
CA ARG A 17 1.91 -16.50 0.84
C ARG A 17 0.96 -15.78 1.77
N VAL A 18 1.37 -15.59 3.01
CA VAL A 18 0.67 -14.69 3.95
C VAL A 18 0.86 -13.26 3.48
N VAL A 19 -0.22 -12.51 3.36
CA VAL A 19 -0.25 -11.12 2.91
C VAL A 19 -1.08 -10.26 3.84
N LEU A 20 -0.90 -8.94 3.75
CA LEU A 20 -1.87 -7.96 4.24
C LEU A 20 -2.60 -7.35 3.05
N ALA A 21 -3.93 -7.33 3.11
CA ALA A 21 -4.78 -6.68 2.13
C ALA A 21 -5.55 -5.51 2.76
N GLN A 22 -5.56 -4.37 2.08
CA GLN A 22 -6.32 -3.19 2.51
C GLN A 22 -6.98 -2.50 1.32
N ARG A 23 -8.24 -2.11 1.47
CA ARG A 23 -9.01 -1.43 0.43
C ARG A 23 -9.08 0.07 0.65
N PHE A 24 -9.03 0.81 -0.44
CA PHE A 24 -9.08 2.27 -0.46
C PHE A 24 -10.08 2.78 -1.49
N ALA A 25 -10.80 3.85 -1.17
CA ALA A 25 -11.56 4.65 -2.13
C ALA A 25 -10.72 5.84 -2.60
N VAL A 26 -10.72 6.09 -3.90
CA VAL A 26 -9.94 7.16 -4.54
C VAL A 26 -10.88 8.13 -5.24
N SER A 27 -10.78 9.41 -4.91
CA SER A 27 -11.63 10.48 -5.48
C SER A 27 -10.82 11.70 -5.90
N GLY A 28 -11.08 12.23 -7.09
CA GLY A 28 -10.34 13.36 -7.68
C GLY A 28 -10.87 13.78 -9.05
N PRO A 29 -10.42 14.94 -9.58
CA PRO A 29 -10.90 15.49 -10.84
C PRO A 29 -10.34 14.82 -12.11
N GLY A 30 -9.72 13.65 -11.99
CA GLY A 30 -9.04 12.94 -13.08
C GLY A 30 -8.20 11.77 -12.55
N PRO A 31 -7.34 11.16 -13.38
CA PRO A 31 -6.47 10.07 -12.96
C PRO A 31 -5.55 10.45 -11.80
N VAL A 32 -5.42 9.52 -10.87
CA VAL A 32 -4.73 9.67 -9.59
C VAL A 32 -3.53 8.73 -9.56
N LEU A 33 -2.35 9.29 -9.30
CA LEU A 33 -1.17 8.51 -8.92
C LEU A 33 -1.24 8.21 -7.43
N LEU A 34 -1.31 6.93 -7.09
CA LEU A 34 -1.22 6.41 -5.74
C LEU A 34 0.23 6.04 -5.43
N ARG A 35 0.66 6.35 -4.21
CA ARG A 35 1.93 5.90 -3.64
C ARG A 35 1.69 5.29 -2.28
N ALA A 36 2.22 4.09 -2.07
CA ALA A 36 2.21 3.45 -0.77
C ALA A 36 3.55 3.67 -0.05
N ARG A 37 3.46 3.88 1.26
CA ARG A 37 4.59 3.85 2.17
C ARG A 37 4.31 2.76 3.20
N LEU A 38 5.27 1.87 3.34
CA LEU A 38 5.19 0.74 4.26
C LEU A 38 6.25 0.92 5.35
N SER A 39 5.87 0.68 6.59
CA SER A 39 6.80 0.69 7.72
C SER A 39 6.53 -0.48 8.64
N VAL A 40 7.55 -0.89 9.39
CA VAL A 40 7.43 -1.90 10.43
C VAL A 40 7.36 -1.24 11.80
N GLY A 41 6.47 -1.74 12.65
CA GLY A 41 6.41 -1.46 14.08
C GLY A 41 6.58 -2.76 14.87
N LEU A 42 7.14 -2.67 16.07
CA LEU A 42 7.36 -3.80 16.98
C LEU A 42 6.21 -3.99 17.99
N GLY A 43 4.95 -3.79 17.61
CA GLY A 43 3.80 -3.97 18.51
C GLY A 43 3.95 -3.31 19.90
N GLU A 44 3.41 -3.93 20.96
CA GLU A 44 3.54 -3.41 22.34
C GLU A 44 4.98 -3.48 22.91
N ARG A 45 5.92 -4.12 22.21
CA ARG A 45 7.33 -4.18 22.61
C ARG A 45 8.12 -3.11 21.89
N GLY A 46 8.02 -1.88 22.37
CA GLY A 46 9.04 -0.84 22.19
C GLY A 46 9.28 -0.43 20.74
N ARG A 47 8.93 0.81 20.41
CA ARG A 47 9.33 1.49 19.18
C ARG A 47 10.87 1.53 19.10
N GLU A 48 11.51 0.57 18.46
CA GLU A 48 12.90 0.72 18.03
C GLU A 48 12.85 1.55 16.75
N ASP A 49 13.24 2.83 16.87
CA ASP A 49 13.13 3.82 15.80
C ASP A 49 14.08 3.56 14.61
N ASP A 50 14.93 2.53 14.66
CA ASP A 50 15.77 2.09 13.55
C ASP A 50 15.79 0.56 13.44
N ALA A 51 15.15 0.02 12.41
CA ALA A 51 15.36 -1.37 12.03
C ALA A 51 16.86 -1.56 11.72
N PRO A 52 17.51 -2.64 12.21
CA PRO A 52 18.92 -2.90 11.93
C PRO A 52 19.24 -2.82 10.43
N VAL A 53 20.42 -2.32 10.07
CA VAL A 53 20.90 -2.33 8.68
C VAL A 53 20.84 -3.77 8.15
N GLY A 54 19.98 -4.01 7.14
CA GLY A 54 19.74 -5.34 6.56
C GLY A 54 18.48 -6.06 7.06
N ALA A 55 17.67 -5.43 7.92
CA ALA A 55 16.36 -5.97 8.30
C ALA A 55 15.43 -6.02 7.08
N ALA A 56 14.66 -7.12 6.98
CA ALA A 56 13.63 -7.26 5.97
C ALA A 56 12.64 -6.10 6.05
N ARG A 57 12.13 -5.66 4.90
CA ARG A 57 11.11 -4.62 4.80
C ARG A 57 9.84 -5.21 4.19
N PRO A 58 8.67 -4.70 4.55
CA PRO A 58 7.44 -5.07 3.89
C PRO A 58 7.48 -4.59 2.43
N GLU A 59 6.91 -5.37 1.54
CA GLU A 59 6.98 -5.14 0.09
C GLU A 59 5.58 -5.11 -0.51
N ILE A 60 5.35 -4.22 -1.46
CA ILE A 60 4.11 -4.22 -2.24
C ILE A 60 4.13 -5.46 -3.13
N LEU A 61 3.16 -6.36 -2.94
CA LEU A 61 2.99 -7.51 -3.82
C LEU A 61 2.30 -7.09 -5.11
N TYR A 62 1.18 -6.36 -5.00
CA TYR A 62 0.49 -5.71 -6.11
C TYR A 62 -0.60 -4.75 -5.63
N TRP A 63 -1.01 -3.88 -6.54
CA TRP A 63 -2.32 -3.22 -6.51
C TRP A 63 -3.32 -3.98 -7.37
N ASP A 64 -4.56 -4.09 -6.92
CA ASP A 64 -5.68 -4.65 -7.68
C ASP A 64 -6.82 -3.64 -7.79
N ASN A 65 -7.17 -3.29 -9.03
CA ASN A 65 -8.28 -2.38 -9.36
C ASN A 65 -9.43 -3.10 -10.10
N GLY A 66 -9.46 -4.43 -10.07
CA GLY A 66 -10.47 -5.26 -10.74
C GLY A 66 -10.25 -5.47 -12.25
N VAL A 67 -9.31 -4.75 -12.88
CA VAL A 67 -8.92 -4.94 -14.29
C VAL A 67 -7.69 -5.85 -14.41
N GLY A 68 -6.82 -5.82 -13.40
CA GLY A 68 -5.66 -6.70 -13.32
C GLY A 68 -4.62 -6.20 -12.32
N LEU A 69 -3.65 -7.06 -12.02
CA LEU A 69 -2.65 -6.81 -10.98
C LEU A 69 -1.54 -5.88 -11.48
N ARG A 70 -1.14 -4.91 -10.64
CA ARG A 70 -0.03 -3.97 -10.90
C ARG A 70 1.06 -4.17 -9.85
N ARG A 71 2.23 -4.68 -10.26
CA ARG A 71 3.38 -4.95 -9.37
C ARG A 71 4.38 -3.79 -9.40
N THR A 72 3.97 -2.66 -8.84
CA THR A 72 4.73 -1.41 -8.86
C THR A 72 4.55 -0.66 -7.54
N GLU A 73 5.52 0.18 -7.17
CA GLU A 73 5.42 1.02 -5.97
C GLU A 73 4.33 2.10 -6.12
N ASP A 74 4.26 2.66 -7.31
CA ASP A 74 3.29 3.68 -7.70
C ASP A 74 2.20 3.05 -8.61
N CYS A 75 0.94 3.48 -8.46
CA CYS A 75 -0.17 2.99 -9.27
C CYS A 75 -1.05 4.16 -9.76
N VAL A 76 -1.28 4.26 -11.08
CA VAL A 76 -2.25 5.23 -11.62
C VAL A 76 -3.61 4.56 -11.77
N VAL A 77 -4.64 5.19 -11.22
CA VAL A 77 -6.04 4.77 -11.36
C VAL A 77 -6.91 5.91 -11.86
N ASP A 78 -7.95 5.55 -12.62
CA ASP A 78 -9.06 6.47 -12.89
C ASP A 78 -9.79 6.80 -11.59
N SER A 79 -10.42 7.96 -11.53
CA SER A 79 -11.18 8.40 -10.38
C SER A 79 -12.62 8.76 -10.79
N PRO A 80 -13.65 8.35 -10.04
CA PRO A 80 -13.59 7.58 -8.79
C PRO A 80 -13.26 6.10 -9.01
N SER A 81 -12.56 5.49 -8.05
CA SER A 81 -12.30 4.05 -8.04
C SER A 81 -12.16 3.50 -6.64
N GLU A 82 -12.28 2.18 -6.52
CA GLU A 82 -11.79 1.43 -5.37
C GLU A 82 -10.59 0.58 -5.78
N ILE A 83 -9.63 0.44 -4.89
CA ILE A 83 -8.41 -0.33 -5.13
C ILE A 83 -8.02 -1.11 -3.87
N GLU A 84 -7.54 -2.33 -4.06
CA GLU A 84 -6.93 -3.14 -3.01
C GLU A 84 -5.41 -3.08 -3.15
N LEU A 85 -4.71 -2.80 -2.05
CA LEU A 85 -3.27 -2.94 -1.94
C LEU A 85 -2.96 -4.23 -1.20
N VAL A 86 -2.15 -5.09 -1.81
CA VAL A 86 -1.67 -6.33 -1.20
C VAL A 86 -0.17 -6.21 -0.94
N VAL A 87 0.22 -6.47 0.30
CA VAL A 87 1.58 -6.30 0.83
C VAL A 87 2.08 -7.63 1.38
N LEU A 88 3.35 -7.96 1.15
CA LEU A 88 4.08 -8.98 1.87
C LEU A 88 4.59 -8.38 3.19
N PRO A 89 4.04 -8.77 4.36
CA PRO A 89 4.52 -8.27 5.63
C PRO A 89 5.84 -8.93 6.00
N VAL A 90 6.58 -8.30 6.91
CA VAL A 90 7.73 -8.93 7.57
C VAL A 90 7.20 -9.80 8.71
N PRO A 91 7.57 -11.10 8.80
CA PRO A 91 7.16 -11.96 9.90
C PRO A 91 7.47 -11.37 11.27
N ASP A 92 6.59 -11.61 12.23
CA ASP A 92 6.74 -11.16 13.64
C ASP A 92 6.85 -9.62 13.82
N THR A 93 6.33 -8.85 12.85
CA THR A 93 6.19 -7.38 12.96
C THR A 93 4.74 -6.94 12.73
N ILE A 94 4.42 -5.72 13.17
CA ILE A 94 3.25 -5.00 12.66
C ILE A 94 3.69 -4.24 11.42
N THR A 95 2.94 -4.32 10.33
CA THR A 95 3.17 -3.52 9.13
C THR A 95 2.14 -2.41 9.07
N ASP A 96 2.60 -1.16 9.10
CA ASP A 96 1.76 0.01 8.85
C ASP A 96 1.74 0.30 7.36
N ILE A 97 0.55 0.61 6.84
CA ILE A 97 0.30 0.92 5.43
C ILE A 97 -0.25 2.33 5.35
N VAL A 98 0.43 3.21 4.61
CA VAL A 98 -0.08 4.56 4.31
C VAL A 98 -0.13 4.74 2.81
N VAL A 99 -1.31 5.10 2.28
CA VAL A 99 -1.50 5.42 0.87
C VAL A 99 -1.80 6.89 0.71
N SER A 100 -1.05 7.53 -0.19
CA SER A 100 -1.23 8.93 -0.58
C SER A 100 -1.53 9.03 -2.07
N GLY A 101 -2.19 10.11 -2.48
CA GLY A 101 -2.48 10.35 -3.89
C GLY A 101 -2.00 11.73 -4.36
N ALA A 102 -1.45 11.79 -5.57
CA ALA A 102 -1.16 13.00 -6.35
C ALA A 102 -1.79 12.96 -7.75
N ARG A 103 -1.93 14.10 -8.44
CA ARG A 103 -2.44 14.08 -9.82
C ARG A 103 -1.43 13.34 -10.71
N ALA A 104 -1.90 12.46 -11.59
CA ALA A 104 -1.00 11.68 -12.44
C ALA A 104 -0.12 12.57 -13.36
N GLU A 105 -0.65 13.71 -13.78
CA GLU A 105 0.02 14.69 -14.66
C GLU A 105 1.24 15.36 -13.99
N GLU A 106 1.25 15.42 -12.65
CA GLU A 106 2.23 16.18 -11.86
C GLU A 106 3.60 15.47 -11.79
N VAL A 107 3.66 14.18 -12.14
CA VAL A 107 4.87 13.35 -12.03
C VAL A 107 5.61 13.17 -13.36
N ALA A 108 4.94 13.38 -14.50
CA ALA A 108 5.60 13.32 -15.82
C ALA A 108 6.54 14.51 -16.09
N ALA A 109 6.51 15.54 -15.24
CA ALA A 109 7.27 16.78 -15.38
C ALA A 109 8.45 16.93 -14.39
N SER A 110 8.78 15.88 -13.62
CA SER A 110 9.89 15.86 -12.65
C SER A 110 10.99 14.89 -13.04
#